data_AF-A0AAF6Z7G1-F1
#
_entry.id   AF-A0AAF6Z7G1-F1
#
_cell.length_a   1.000
_cell.length_b   1.000
_cell.length_c   1.000
_cell.angle_alpha   90.00
_cell.angle_beta   90.00
_cell.angle_gamma   90.00
#
_symmetry.space_group_name_H-M   'P 1'
#
loop_
_entity.id
_entity.type
_entity.pdbx_description
1 polymer ?
#
loop_
_entity_poly.entity_id
_entity_poly.type
_entity_poly.pdbx_seq_one_letter_code
_entity_poly.pdbx_strand_id
1 'polypeptide(L)'
;MPLIRGQIPLAEAWAAGGRVLFLESRTGCDSGVPAPSGGGRGGGKRLDPTMPRAPVRVTLQRRGVGRLQVAVDVAHHARRLLVALGVDVPEHQQRPASGELEREEAAQAAAGARNEAHLAGHALLLGPHQPARSGQHERPKHFESDHEELHHDVHRDVPGEPQEKKKKVPAVPETLKKKRKNFAELKIKRLRKKFAQKMLRKARRKLIYEKAKHYHKEYRQMYRTEIRMARMARKAGNFYVPAEPKLAFVIRIRGINGVSPKVRKVLQLLRLRQIFNGTFVKLNKASINMLRIVEPYIAWGYPNLKSVNELIYKRGYGKINKKRIALTDNALIARSLGKYGIICMEDLIHEIYTVGKRFKEANNFLWPFKLSSPRGGMKKKTTHFVEGGDAGNREDQINRLIRRMN
;
A
#
# COMPACT_ATOMS: atom_id res chain seq x y z
N MET A 1 -28.49 -55.75 6.81
CA MET A 1 -27.63 -55.91 5.61
C MET A 1 -26.25 -55.37 5.94
N PRO A 2 -25.18 -56.12 5.68
CA PRO A 2 -24.07 -56.32 6.62
C PRO A 2 -22.77 -55.61 6.22
N LEU A 3 -21.80 -55.62 7.17
CA LEU A 3 -20.34 -55.78 7.09
C LEU A 3 -19.59 -55.32 5.82
N ILE A 4 -18.40 -54.69 5.90
CA ILE A 4 -17.06 -55.33 5.93
C ILE A 4 -16.05 -54.13 5.95
N ARG A 5 -15.25 -53.83 6.98
CA ARG A 5 -13.91 -54.34 7.42
C ARG A 5 -12.82 -54.54 6.34
N GLY A 6 -11.64 -53.94 6.57
CA GLY A 6 -10.34 -54.26 5.94
C GLY A 6 -9.50 -52.98 5.82
N GLN A 7 -8.52 -52.63 6.67
CA GLN A 7 -7.26 -53.30 7.07
C GLN A 7 -6.35 -53.72 5.89
N ILE A 8 -5.32 -52.88 5.60
CA ILE A 8 -3.84 -53.12 5.64
C ILE A 8 -3.31 -54.33 4.84
N PRO A 9 -2.23 -54.25 4.00
CA PRO A 9 -0.86 -54.00 4.48
C PRO A 9 0.19 -53.28 3.60
N LEU A 10 1.29 -52.95 4.29
CA LEU A 10 2.65 -52.63 3.83
C LEU A 10 3.26 -53.71 2.92
N ALA A 11 4.19 -53.32 2.04
CA ALA A 11 5.63 -53.66 2.08
C ALA A 11 6.31 -53.62 0.68
N GLU A 12 7.51 -52.99 0.65
CA GLU A 12 8.71 -53.31 -0.18
C GLU A 12 8.59 -53.15 -1.74
N ALA A 13 9.61 -52.84 -2.56
CA ALA A 13 11.05 -53.03 -2.48
C ALA A 13 11.80 -52.35 -3.69
N TRP A 14 13.11 -52.09 -3.53
CA TRP A 14 14.21 -51.92 -4.54
C TRP A 14 14.40 -50.56 -5.24
N ALA A 15 15.59 -50.10 -5.66
CA ALA A 15 17.02 -50.23 -5.34
C ALA A 15 17.79 -49.43 -6.44
N ALA A 16 19.06 -49.05 -6.18
CA ALA A 16 20.08 -48.48 -7.08
C ALA A 16 20.03 -46.97 -7.38
N GLY A 17 21.11 -46.19 -7.33
CA GLY A 17 22.52 -46.45 -7.00
C GLY A 17 23.40 -45.20 -7.20
N GLY A 18 24.57 -45.17 -6.55
CA GLY A 18 25.75 -44.33 -6.88
C GLY A 18 25.72 -42.86 -6.41
N ARG A 19 26.79 -42.25 -5.85
CA ARG A 19 28.19 -42.62 -5.65
C ARG A 19 28.71 -41.99 -4.36
N VAL A 20 29.56 -42.77 -3.73
CA VAL A 20 30.48 -42.44 -2.65
C VAL A 20 31.70 -41.73 -3.25
N LEU A 21 32.20 -40.68 -2.58
CA LEU A 21 33.64 -40.40 -2.55
C LEU A 21 34.07 -40.32 -1.08
N PHE A 22 34.88 -41.31 -0.73
CA PHE A 22 35.66 -41.46 0.48
C PHE A 22 36.73 -40.36 0.56
N LEU A 23 37.00 -39.84 1.75
CA LEU A 23 38.36 -39.77 2.24
C LEU A 23 38.35 -40.02 3.75
N GLU A 24 38.85 -41.20 4.11
CA GLU A 24 39.09 -41.66 5.47
C GLU A 24 40.44 -41.08 5.93
N SER A 25 40.55 -40.64 7.18
CA SER A 25 41.77 -40.88 7.95
C SER A 25 41.41 -40.99 9.43
N ARG A 26 41.68 -42.20 9.93
CA ARG A 26 41.54 -42.66 11.30
C ARG A 26 42.70 -42.14 12.15
N THR A 27 42.44 -41.94 13.44
CA THR A 27 43.17 -42.50 14.60
C THR A 27 42.34 -42.12 15.84
N GLY A 28 41.73 -43.07 16.55
CA GLY A 28 42.37 -43.83 17.64
C GLY A 28 42.04 -43.12 18.97
N CYS A 29 41.00 -43.54 19.68
CA CYS A 29 41.00 -44.54 20.77
C CYS A 29 41.17 -43.92 22.17
N ASP A 30 40.28 -44.39 23.04
CA ASP A 30 40.41 -44.60 24.48
C ASP A 30 40.14 -43.47 25.50
N SER A 31 38.93 -43.58 26.06
CA SER A 31 38.63 -43.83 27.49
C SER A 31 39.00 -42.79 28.55
N GLY A 32 38.05 -42.56 29.48
CA GLY A 32 38.35 -42.22 30.87
C GLY A 32 37.69 -40.94 31.40
N VAL A 33 36.56 -41.13 32.08
CA VAL A 33 36.06 -40.23 33.15
C VAL A 33 36.61 -40.83 34.46
N PRO A 34 37.16 -40.05 35.41
CA PRO A 34 36.33 -39.46 36.47
C PRO A 34 36.76 -38.07 36.98
N ALA A 35 35.83 -37.46 37.73
CA ALA A 35 35.90 -36.17 38.42
C ALA A 35 36.61 -36.27 39.80
N PRO A 36 36.35 -35.39 40.80
CA PRO A 36 37.01 -34.10 41.02
C PRO A 36 37.67 -33.97 42.42
N SER A 37 38.62 -33.05 42.58
CA SER A 37 39.05 -32.43 43.86
C SER A 37 40.01 -31.29 43.50
N GLY A 38 40.18 -30.17 44.18
CA GLY A 38 39.70 -29.65 45.45
C GLY A 38 40.71 -28.55 45.84
N GLY A 39 40.21 -27.38 46.27
CA GLY A 39 40.94 -26.43 47.14
C GLY A 39 42.12 -25.63 46.56
N GLY A 40 42.13 -24.31 46.81
CA GLY A 40 43.37 -23.53 46.71
C GLY A 40 43.16 -22.03 46.53
N ARG A 41 43.09 -21.31 47.64
CA ARG A 41 43.14 -19.84 47.72
C ARG A 41 44.48 -19.32 47.21
N GLY A 42 44.51 -18.12 46.63
CA GLY A 42 45.75 -17.35 46.57
C GLY A 42 45.76 -16.18 45.59
N GLY A 43 45.71 -14.97 46.15
CA GLY A 43 46.59 -13.85 45.78
C GLY A 43 46.49 -13.25 44.37
N GLY A 44 45.91 -12.05 44.32
CA GLY A 44 45.79 -11.25 43.10
C GLY A 44 47.10 -10.77 42.47
N LYS A 45 46.97 -10.28 41.24
CA LYS A 45 47.68 -9.12 40.70
C LYS A 45 46.87 -8.57 39.52
N ARG A 46 46.53 -7.28 39.61
CA ARG A 46 46.00 -6.45 38.52
C ARG A 46 47.10 -6.26 37.48
N LEU A 47 46.80 -6.53 36.21
CA LEU A 47 47.41 -5.88 35.05
C LEU A 47 46.34 -5.83 33.94
N ASP A 48 45.74 -4.65 33.76
CA ASP A 48 45.06 -4.22 32.54
C ASP A 48 46.04 -3.25 31.82
N PRO A 49 45.84 -2.83 30.56
CA PRO A 49 45.20 -3.47 29.41
C PRO A 49 46.08 -3.28 28.13
N THR A 50 45.48 -3.53 26.95
CA THR A 50 45.86 -3.01 25.60
C THR A 50 46.85 -3.80 24.74
N MET A 51 46.29 -4.47 23.72
CA MET A 51 46.87 -4.56 22.36
C MET A 51 45.71 -4.54 21.34
N PRO A 52 45.93 -3.99 20.13
CA PRO A 52 44.91 -3.33 19.34
C PRO A 52 44.12 -4.29 18.44
N ARG A 53 42.80 -4.09 18.37
CA ARG A 53 42.00 -4.64 17.27
C ARG A 53 42.25 -3.79 16.02
N ALA A 54 42.81 -4.43 15.00
CA ALA A 54 42.90 -3.88 13.65
C ALA A 54 41.50 -3.41 13.17
N PRO A 55 41.37 -2.19 12.62
CA PRO A 55 40.13 -1.81 11.95
C PRO A 55 40.07 -2.53 10.60
N VAL A 56 39.18 -3.50 10.47
CA VAL A 56 38.74 -3.98 9.16
C VAL A 56 37.98 -2.83 8.50
N ARG A 57 38.70 -2.10 7.64
CA ARG A 57 38.18 -1.01 6.82
C ARG A 57 37.31 -1.62 5.72
N VAL A 58 36.03 -1.81 6.01
CA VAL A 58 35.04 -2.15 4.98
C VAL A 58 34.79 -0.89 4.15
N THR A 59 35.50 -0.77 3.04
CA THR A 59 35.17 0.19 1.98
C THR A 59 33.81 -0.17 1.40
N LEU A 60 32.76 0.52 1.83
CA LEU A 60 31.47 0.51 1.18
C LEU A 60 31.60 1.22 -0.17
N GLN A 61 31.78 0.45 -1.24
CA GLN A 61 31.52 0.93 -2.60
C GLN A 61 30.04 1.34 -2.69
N ARG A 62 29.78 2.64 -2.80
CA ARG A 62 28.46 3.17 -3.17
C ARG A 62 28.13 2.68 -4.58
N ARG A 63 27.33 1.61 -4.68
CA ARG A 63 26.63 1.24 -5.91
C ARG A 63 25.23 1.82 -5.92
N GLY A 64 24.96 2.66 -6.91
CA GLY A 64 23.65 2.79 -7.54
C GLY A 64 22.67 3.79 -6.91
N VAL A 65 22.78 5.06 -7.32
CA VAL A 65 21.70 6.05 -7.21
C VAL A 65 20.63 5.71 -8.27
N GLY A 66 19.82 4.68 -8.00
CA GLY A 66 18.77 4.21 -8.93
C GLY A 66 17.34 4.51 -8.48
N ARG A 67 17.13 5.10 -7.29
CA ARG A 67 15.78 5.32 -6.72
C ARG A 67 15.35 6.78 -6.66
N LEU A 68 16.29 7.73 -6.73
CA LEU A 68 15.97 9.16 -6.71
C LEU A 68 15.65 9.69 -8.11
N GLN A 69 16.36 9.20 -9.13
CA GLN A 69 16.19 9.65 -10.53
C GLN A 69 14.76 9.42 -11.03
N VAL A 70 14.19 8.22 -10.80
CA VAL A 70 12.85 7.86 -11.29
C VAL A 70 11.73 8.70 -10.65
N ALA A 71 11.89 9.12 -9.39
CA ALA A 71 10.88 9.94 -8.71
C ALA A 71 10.95 11.41 -9.14
N VAL A 72 12.15 11.93 -9.41
CA VAL A 72 12.37 13.27 -9.94
C VAL A 72 11.91 13.34 -11.40
N ASP A 73 12.16 12.30 -12.20
CA ASP A 73 11.76 12.24 -13.61
C ASP A 73 10.24 12.17 -13.77
N VAL A 74 9.52 11.40 -12.97
CA VAL A 74 8.05 11.34 -13.02
C VAL A 74 7.41 12.66 -12.59
N ALA A 75 8.02 13.35 -11.61
CA ALA A 75 7.57 14.68 -11.18
C ALA A 75 7.86 15.75 -12.26
N HIS A 76 9.03 15.71 -12.89
CA HIS A 76 9.39 16.61 -13.99
C HIS A 76 8.56 16.37 -15.24
N HIS A 77 8.24 15.11 -15.58
CA HIS A 77 7.38 14.78 -16.70
C HIS A 77 5.94 15.24 -16.48
N ALA A 78 5.43 15.09 -15.24
CA ALA A 78 4.12 15.61 -14.86
C ALA A 78 4.07 17.16 -14.88
N ARG A 79 5.16 17.83 -14.47
CA ARG A 79 5.28 19.29 -14.53
C ARG A 79 5.38 19.81 -15.96
N ARG A 80 6.18 19.16 -16.82
CA ARG A 80 6.27 19.47 -18.27
C ARG A 80 4.94 19.26 -18.99
N LEU A 81 4.19 18.20 -18.66
CA LEU A 81 2.84 17.97 -19.18
C LEU A 81 1.83 19.04 -18.70
N LEU A 82 1.97 19.56 -17.49
CA LEU A 82 1.08 20.60 -16.96
C LEU A 82 1.38 21.99 -17.57
N VAL A 83 2.65 22.31 -17.79
CA VAL A 83 3.08 23.54 -18.48
C VAL A 83 2.71 23.51 -19.97
N ALA A 84 2.88 22.37 -20.66
CA ALA A 84 2.46 22.18 -22.05
C ALA A 84 0.93 22.27 -22.26
N LEU A 85 0.14 22.15 -21.18
CA LEU A 85 -1.32 22.27 -21.19
C LEU A 85 -1.85 23.65 -20.78
N GLY A 86 -0.96 24.63 -20.54
CA GLY A 86 -1.33 26.02 -20.21
C GLY A 86 -2.10 26.15 -18.90
N VAL A 87 -1.76 25.34 -17.90
CA VAL A 87 -2.37 25.40 -16.56
C VAL A 87 -1.43 26.14 -15.63
N ASP A 88 -1.75 27.40 -15.30
CA ASP A 88 -1.04 28.15 -14.27
C ASP A 88 -1.16 27.46 -12.91
N VAL A 89 -0.01 27.16 -12.32
CA VAL A 89 0.11 26.68 -10.95
C VAL A 89 0.38 27.90 -10.08
N PRO A 90 -0.55 28.30 -9.17
CA PRO A 90 -0.31 29.44 -8.31
C PRO A 90 0.82 29.14 -7.32
N GLU A 91 1.87 29.95 -7.35
CA GLU A 91 2.86 30.03 -6.29
C GLU A 91 2.22 30.70 -5.07
N HIS A 92 2.06 29.95 -3.98
CA HIS A 92 1.91 30.56 -2.66
C HIS A 92 3.17 30.27 -1.82
N GLN A 93 3.99 31.33 -1.75
CA GLN A 93 4.88 31.73 -0.67
C GLN A 93 5.11 30.71 0.46
N GLN A 94 6.27 30.08 0.43
CA GLN A 94 7.15 30.01 1.59
C GLN A 94 8.58 30.32 1.10
N ARG A 95 9.04 31.54 1.35
CA ARG A 95 10.48 31.83 1.39
C ARG A 95 11.03 31.14 2.65
N PRO A 96 12.08 30.30 2.57
CA PRO A 96 13.06 30.26 3.64
C PRO A 96 14.06 31.40 3.41
N ALA A 97 14.47 32.00 4.53
CA ALA A 97 15.49 33.01 4.59
C ALA A 97 16.84 32.48 4.07
N SER A 98 17.57 33.38 3.42
CA SER A 98 19.02 33.46 3.25
C SER A 98 19.88 32.46 4.03
N GLY A 99 20.79 31.80 3.31
CA GLY A 99 22.02 31.24 3.86
C GLY A 99 22.37 29.88 3.29
N GLU A 100 23.51 29.83 2.57
CA GLU A 100 24.25 28.63 2.17
C GLU A 100 23.70 27.86 0.97
N LEU A 101 24.16 28.22 -0.24
CA LEU A 101 24.44 27.29 -1.36
C LEU A 101 25.11 28.04 -2.54
N GLU A 102 26.10 28.87 -2.25
CA GLU A 102 27.14 29.20 -3.24
C GLU A 102 28.29 28.23 -3.01
N ARG A 103 28.29 27.05 -3.66
CA ARG A 103 29.49 26.20 -3.82
C ARG A 103 29.35 24.96 -4.73
N GLU A 104 28.23 24.71 -5.41
CA GLU A 104 28.10 23.50 -6.25
C GLU A 104 27.82 23.73 -7.74
N GLU A 105 27.82 24.98 -8.24
CA GLU A 105 27.65 25.25 -9.69
C GLU A 105 28.97 25.27 -10.50
N ALA A 106 30.12 24.97 -9.88
CA ALA A 106 31.42 25.04 -10.56
C ALA A 106 32.00 23.70 -11.06
N ALA A 107 31.28 22.57 -10.99
CA ALA A 107 31.89 21.26 -11.22
C ALA A 107 31.31 20.39 -12.35
N GLN A 108 30.39 20.89 -13.20
CA GLN A 108 29.78 20.08 -14.28
C GLN A 108 29.98 20.63 -15.71
N ALA A 109 30.96 21.52 -15.91
CA ALA A 109 31.33 22.03 -17.23
C ALA A 109 32.48 21.26 -17.91
N ALA A 110 32.82 20.04 -17.48
CA ALA A 110 33.91 19.28 -18.08
C ALA A 110 33.59 17.77 -18.18
N ALA A 111 32.82 17.38 -19.20
CA ALA A 111 32.85 16.04 -19.79
C ALA A 111 31.97 15.97 -21.06
N GLY A 112 32.22 16.87 -22.01
CA GLY A 112 31.81 16.67 -23.41
C GLY A 112 33.02 16.20 -24.20
N ALA A 113 33.02 14.95 -24.67
CA ALA A 113 33.67 14.48 -25.89
C ALA A 113 33.72 12.94 -25.93
N ARG A 114 33.61 12.39 -27.15
CA ARG A 114 33.78 10.99 -27.61
C ARG A 114 32.51 10.16 -27.63
N ASN A 115 32.07 9.51 -28.72
CA ASN A 115 32.58 9.36 -30.09
C ASN A 115 31.38 8.91 -30.95
N GLU A 116 31.31 9.38 -32.19
CA GLU A 116 30.63 8.69 -33.28
C GLU A 116 31.52 7.57 -33.81
N ALA A 117 30.96 6.38 -34.08
CA ALA A 117 31.35 5.50 -35.20
C ALA A 117 30.51 4.20 -35.19
N HIS A 118 29.90 3.94 -36.35
CA HIS A 118 29.63 2.64 -37.01
C HIS A 118 28.17 2.39 -37.41
N LEU A 119 27.91 2.74 -38.68
CA LEU A 119 26.98 2.08 -39.59
C LEU A 119 27.62 0.80 -40.15
N ALA A 120 26.80 -0.24 -40.31
CA ALA A 120 26.73 -1.18 -41.45
C ALA A 120 26.36 -2.60 -40.99
N GLY A 121 25.33 -3.21 -41.60
CA GLY A 121 25.01 -4.61 -41.35
C GLY A 121 23.68 -5.13 -41.91
N HIS A 122 23.65 -5.30 -43.23
CA HIS A 122 22.89 -6.31 -43.99
C HIS A 122 21.42 -6.13 -44.38
N ALA A 123 21.22 -6.43 -45.67
CA ALA A 123 20.01 -6.37 -46.47
C ALA A 123 19.47 -7.78 -46.79
N LEU A 124 18.21 -7.80 -47.26
CA LEU A 124 17.55 -8.77 -48.16
C LEU A 124 17.29 -10.21 -47.67
N LEU A 125 16.01 -10.60 -47.67
CA LEU A 125 15.49 -11.76 -48.42
C LEU A 125 13.95 -11.78 -48.45
N LEU A 126 13.42 -12.08 -49.65
CA LEU A 126 12.02 -12.07 -50.08
C LEU A 126 11.37 -13.46 -49.98
N GLY A 127 10.08 -13.47 -49.58
CA GLY A 127 8.99 -14.37 -50.05
C GLY A 127 8.74 -15.72 -49.34
N PRO A 128 7.58 -16.40 -49.53
CA PRO A 128 6.34 -15.99 -50.23
C PRO A 128 5.02 -16.18 -49.41
N HIS A 129 3.94 -15.63 -49.97
CA HIS A 129 2.53 -15.72 -49.56
C HIS A 129 1.84 -17.00 -50.07
N GLN A 130 0.87 -17.59 -49.32
CA GLN A 130 -0.48 -17.99 -49.80
C GLN A 130 -1.40 -18.59 -48.68
N PRO A 131 -2.73 -18.77 -48.87
CA PRO A 131 -3.76 -17.94 -48.21
C PRO A 131 -4.70 -18.69 -47.25
N ALA A 132 -5.47 -17.95 -46.43
CA ALA A 132 -6.58 -18.49 -45.64
C ALA A 132 -7.89 -17.75 -45.92
N ARG A 133 -8.95 -18.56 -46.03
CA ARG A 133 -10.30 -18.32 -46.55
C ARG A 133 -11.18 -17.36 -45.74
N SER A 134 -11.97 -16.62 -46.51
CA SER A 134 -13.34 -16.13 -46.30
C SER A 134 -14.06 -16.39 -44.97
N GLY A 135 -14.55 -15.31 -44.37
CA GLY A 135 -15.60 -15.32 -43.35
C GLY A 135 -16.14 -13.91 -43.15
N GLN A 136 -17.31 -13.64 -43.72
CA GLN A 136 -18.00 -12.36 -43.76
C GLN A 136 -18.44 -11.90 -42.36
N HIS A 137 -18.21 -10.63 -42.02
CA HIS A 137 -19.21 -9.87 -41.27
C HIS A 137 -19.05 -8.35 -41.47
N GLU A 138 -20.14 -7.76 -41.91
CA GLU A 138 -20.30 -6.40 -42.39
C GLU A 138 -20.15 -5.35 -41.27
N ARG A 139 -19.54 -4.21 -41.63
CA ARG A 139 -19.69 -2.95 -40.90
C ARG A 139 -20.31 -1.90 -41.83
N PRO A 140 -21.20 -1.04 -41.31
CA PRO A 140 -21.94 -0.08 -42.12
C PRO A 140 -21.06 1.06 -42.61
N LYS A 141 -21.33 1.46 -43.84
CA LYS A 141 -20.75 2.57 -44.61
C LYS A 141 -21.33 3.94 -44.17
N HIS A 142 -20.63 4.98 -44.65
CA HIS A 142 -20.93 6.42 -44.65
C HIS A 142 -20.21 7.16 -43.52
N PHE A 143 -19.35 8.14 -43.77
CA PHE A 143 -19.32 9.11 -44.87
C PHE A 143 -17.88 9.58 -45.05
N GLU A 144 -17.26 9.21 -46.17
CA GLU A 144 -15.97 9.75 -46.60
C GLU A 144 -16.22 11.07 -47.35
N SER A 145 -15.29 11.98 -47.09
CA SER A 145 -15.11 13.30 -47.68
C SER A 145 -14.41 13.17 -49.03
N ASP A 146 -14.98 13.75 -50.08
CA ASP A 146 -14.25 14.09 -51.31
C ASP A 146 -14.79 15.40 -51.86
N HIS A 147 -13.90 16.38 -52.05
CA HIS A 147 -14.05 17.48 -53.01
C HIS A 147 -12.66 18.01 -53.34
N GLU A 148 -12.00 17.37 -54.30
CA GLU A 148 -11.03 18.01 -55.19
C GLU A 148 -11.36 17.53 -56.60
N GLU A 149 -11.89 18.41 -57.44
CA GLU A 149 -11.79 18.28 -58.88
C GLU A 149 -11.76 19.68 -59.51
N LEU A 150 -10.63 19.98 -60.14
CA LEU A 150 -10.43 21.11 -61.04
C LEU A 150 -11.27 20.88 -62.30
N HIS A 151 -12.01 21.90 -62.74
CA HIS A 151 -12.36 22.04 -64.15
C HIS A 151 -11.89 23.41 -64.66
N HIS A 152 -11.01 23.33 -65.67
CA HIS A 152 -10.72 24.40 -66.61
C HIS A 152 -11.99 24.73 -67.38
N ASP A 153 -12.31 26.02 -67.52
CA ASP A 153 -13.28 26.47 -68.51
C ASP A 153 -12.79 27.69 -69.29
N VAL A 154 -13.08 27.60 -70.59
CA VAL A 154 -12.61 28.36 -71.73
C VAL A 154 -13.38 29.68 -71.84
N HIS A 155 -12.67 30.77 -72.17
CA HIS A 155 -13.26 32.06 -72.50
C HIS A 155 -14.29 31.94 -73.64
N ARG A 156 -15.51 32.42 -73.38
CA ARG A 156 -16.49 32.74 -74.42
C ARG A 156 -17.23 34.03 -74.01
N ASP A 157 -16.90 35.13 -74.68
CA ASP A 157 -17.52 36.45 -74.53
C ASP A 157 -18.89 36.50 -75.24
N VAL A 158 -19.99 36.81 -74.53
CA VAL A 158 -21.23 37.48 -75.04
C VAL A 158 -21.99 38.11 -73.83
N PRO A 159 -22.62 39.30 -73.95
CA PRO A 159 -22.88 40.21 -72.82
C PRO A 159 -24.31 40.19 -72.26
N GLY A 160 -24.46 40.69 -71.02
CA GLY A 160 -25.74 41.17 -70.48
C GLY A 160 -26.14 40.57 -69.12
N GLU A 161 -25.64 41.15 -68.02
CA GLU A 161 -26.10 40.83 -66.66
C GLU A 161 -27.51 41.36 -66.38
N PRO A 162 -28.39 40.55 -65.75
CA PRO A 162 -29.29 41.04 -64.71
C PRO A 162 -28.67 40.66 -63.36
N GLN A 163 -28.20 41.65 -62.61
CA GLN A 163 -27.70 41.46 -61.26
C GLN A 163 -28.80 40.90 -60.35
N GLU A 164 -28.72 39.60 -60.04
CA GLU A 164 -29.48 38.99 -58.97
C GLU A 164 -29.08 39.66 -57.65
N LYS A 165 -29.96 40.50 -57.12
CA LYS A 165 -29.79 41.14 -55.81
C LYS A 165 -29.68 40.05 -54.73
N LYS A 166 -28.45 39.66 -54.37
CA LYS A 166 -28.15 38.84 -53.19
C LYS A 166 -28.86 39.46 -51.99
N LYS A 167 -29.91 38.81 -51.49
CA LYS A 167 -30.60 39.20 -50.25
C LYS A 167 -29.56 39.29 -49.13
N LYS A 168 -29.25 40.52 -48.68
CA LYS A 168 -28.35 40.78 -47.55
C LYS A 168 -28.97 40.19 -46.29
N VAL A 169 -28.53 39.01 -45.88
CA VAL A 169 -28.86 38.44 -44.56
C VAL A 169 -28.41 39.43 -43.47
N PRO A 170 -29.24 39.68 -42.43
CA PRO A 170 -28.91 40.67 -41.41
C PRO A 170 -27.62 40.30 -40.68
N ALA A 171 -26.71 41.28 -40.56
CA ALA A 171 -25.42 41.09 -39.92
C ALA A 171 -25.61 40.66 -38.46
N VAL A 172 -25.09 39.48 -38.10
CA VAL A 172 -25.21 38.95 -36.73
C VAL A 172 -24.61 39.95 -35.74
N PRO A 173 -25.36 40.37 -34.70
CA PRO A 173 -24.89 41.31 -33.69
C PRO A 173 -23.54 40.91 -33.07
N GLU A 174 -22.65 41.87 -32.89
CA GLU A 174 -21.31 41.63 -32.31
C GLU A 174 -21.37 40.99 -30.91
N THR A 175 -22.39 41.33 -30.14
CA THR A 175 -22.66 40.75 -28.81
C THR A 175 -22.91 39.24 -28.89
N LEU A 176 -23.60 38.76 -29.93
CA LEU A 176 -23.81 37.33 -30.16
C LEU A 176 -22.53 36.63 -30.62
N LYS A 177 -21.70 37.29 -31.44
CA LYS A 177 -20.38 36.76 -31.84
C LYS A 177 -19.45 36.61 -30.62
N LYS A 178 -19.39 37.61 -29.73
CA LYS A 178 -18.63 37.56 -28.47
C LYS A 178 -19.16 36.45 -27.53
N LYS A 179 -20.48 36.33 -27.38
CA LYS A 179 -21.10 35.22 -26.61
C LYS A 179 -20.71 33.85 -27.18
N ARG A 180 -20.77 33.66 -28.51
CA ARG A 180 -20.39 32.39 -29.17
C ARG A 180 -18.93 32.03 -28.92
N LYS A 181 -18.01 33.00 -29.03
CA LYS A 181 -16.58 32.80 -28.69
C LYS A 181 -16.40 32.38 -27.23
N ASN A 182 -17.00 33.11 -26.29
CA ASN A 182 -16.92 32.80 -24.85
C ASN A 182 -17.47 31.40 -24.52
N PHE A 183 -18.59 30.99 -25.14
CA PHE A 183 -19.14 29.65 -24.96
C PHE A 183 -18.24 28.55 -25.56
N ALA A 184 -17.65 28.80 -26.72
CA ALA A 184 -16.70 27.88 -27.36
C ALA A 184 -15.44 27.70 -26.48
N GLU A 185 -14.86 28.81 -25.99
CA GLU A 185 -13.72 28.79 -25.08
C GLU A 185 -14.03 28.08 -23.76
N LEU A 186 -15.18 28.38 -23.15
CA LEU A 186 -15.62 27.71 -21.93
C LEU A 186 -15.82 26.20 -22.15
N LYS A 187 -16.36 25.81 -23.31
CA LYS A 187 -16.52 24.40 -23.70
C LYS A 187 -15.16 23.73 -23.87
N ILE A 188 -14.21 24.35 -24.57
CA ILE A 188 -12.84 23.82 -24.75
C ILE A 188 -12.15 23.70 -23.39
N LYS A 189 -12.22 24.71 -22.53
CA LYS A 189 -11.64 24.70 -21.17
C LYS A 189 -12.24 23.58 -20.31
N ARG A 190 -13.56 23.38 -20.36
CA ARG A 190 -14.25 22.27 -19.68
C ARG A 190 -13.79 20.92 -20.21
N LEU A 191 -13.67 20.76 -21.53
CA LEU A 191 -13.20 19.52 -22.16
C LEU A 191 -11.75 19.19 -21.78
N ARG A 192 -10.85 20.17 -21.85
CA ARG A 192 -9.44 20.03 -21.42
C ARG A 192 -9.36 19.62 -19.93
N LYS A 193 -10.10 20.31 -19.06
CA LYS A 193 -10.15 19.98 -17.61
C LYS A 193 -10.69 18.57 -17.36
N LYS A 194 -11.76 18.16 -18.08
CA LYS A 194 -12.34 16.81 -17.99
C LYS A 194 -11.35 15.74 -18.47
N PHE A 195 -10.62 16.00 -19.56
CA PHE A 195 -9.61 15.09 -20.09
C PHE A 195 -8.44 14.92 -19.12
N ALA A 196 -7.87 16.02 -18.62
CA ALA A 196 -6.80 16.00 -17.62
C ALA A 196 -7.23 15.25 -16.34
N GLN A 197 -8.44 15.52 -15.83
CA GLN A 197 -8.99 14.79 -14.69
C GLN A 197 -9.18 13.29 -14.96
N LYS A 198 -9.59 12.90 -16.19
CA LYS A 198 -9.73 11.50 -16.59
C LYS A 198 -8.37 10.79 -16.58
N MET A 199 -7.33 11.42 -17.12
CA MET A 199 -5.98 10.85 -17.14
C MET A 199 -5.40 10.73 -15.72
N LEU A 200 -5.56 11.77 -14.89
CA LEU A 200 -5.16 11.72 -13.49
C LEU A 200 -5.87 10.61 -12.70
N ARG A 201 -7.18 10.41 -12.94
CA ARG A 201 -7.95 9.31 -12.32
C ARG A 201 -7.44 7.94 -12.75
N LYS A 202 -7.12 7.76 -14.04
CA LYS A 202 -6.52 6.51 -14.55
C LYS A 202 -5.19 6.22 -13.89
N ALA A 203 -4.29 7.22 -13.85
CA ALA A 203 -2.99 7.08 -13.21
C ALA A 203 -3.10 6.73 -11.72
N ARG A 204 -3.97 7.44 -10.97
CA ARG A 204 -4.23 7.15 -9.55
C ARG A 204 -4.81 5.76 -9.33
N ARG A 205 -5.72 5.30 -10.19
CA ARG A 205 -6.30 3.95 -10.09
C ARG A 205 -5.25 2.88 -10.30
N LYS A 206 -4.36 3.05 -11.29
CA LYS A 206 -3.23 2.14 -11.53
C LYS A 206 -2.30 2.09 -10.32
N LEU A 207 -1.95 3.25 -9.76
CA LEU A 207 -1.12 3.33 -8.55
C LEU A 207 -1.76 2.58 -7.36
N ILE A 208 -3.03 2.83 -7.07
CA ILE A 208 -3.75 2.17 -5.97
C ILE A 208 -3.77 0.64 -6.17
N TYR A 209 -4.00 0.19 -7.40
CA TYR A 209 -4.01 -1.23 -7.73
C TYR A 209 -2.65 -1.90 -7.47
N GLU A 210 -1.55 -1.30 -7.95
CA GLU A 210 -0.21 -1.85 -7.72
C GLU A 210 0.15 -1.85 -6.22
N LYS A 211 -0.24 -0.82 -5.46
CA LYS A 211 -0.04 -0.79 -4.00
C LYS A 211 -0.81 -1.92 -3.30
N ALA A 212 -2.08 -2.13 -3.66
CA ALA A 212 -2.89 -3.21 -3.09
C ALA A 212 -2.27 -4.59 -3.39
N LYS A 213 -1.80 -4.81 -4.61
CA LYS A 213 -1.07 -6.02 -5.01
C LYS A 213 0.21 -6.22 -4.17
N HIS A 214 0.95 -5.15 -3.93
CA HIS A 214 2.14 -5.17 -3.08
C HIS A 214 1.81 -5.57 -1.64
N TYR A 215 0.83 -4.91 -1.00
CA TYR A 215 0.46 -5.24 0.39
C TYR A 215 -0.03 -6.68 0.54
N HIS A 216 -0.79 -7.18 -0.44
CA HIS A 216 -1.21 -8.57 -0.44
C HIS A 216 -0.04 -9.56 -0.47
N LYS A 217 0.98 -9.26 -1.30
CA LYS A 217 2.22 -10.04 -1.34
C LYS A 217 2.95 -9.97 0.01
N GLU A 218 3.04 -8.79 0.61
CA GLU A 218 3.68 -8.55 1.90
C GLU A 218 3.00 -9.36 3.02
N TYR A 219 1.67 -9.28 3.16
CA TYR A 219 0.94 -10.05 4.18
C TYR A 219 1.14 -11.55 4.05
N ARG A 220 1.14 -12.07 2.81
CA ARG A 220 1.42 -13.49 2.55
C ARG A 220 2.84 -13.86 2.95
N GLN A 221 3.82 -12.99 2.68
CA GLN A 221 5.22 -13.20 3.05
C GLN A 221 5.43 -13.17 4.57
N MET A 222 4.81 -12.23 5.27
CA MET A 222 4.85 -12.15 6.74
C MET A 222 4.31 -13.45 7.35
N TYR A 223 3.11 -13.88 6.95
CA TYR A 223 2.49 -15.10 7.46
C TYR A 223 3.34 -16.35 7.20
N ARG A 224 3.86 -16.51 5.97
CA ARG A 224 4.73 -17.64 5.62
C ARG A 224 6.06 -17.62 6.36
N THR A 225 6.59 -16.43 6.65
CA THR A 225 7.85 -16.28 7.39
C THR A 225 7.70 -16.77 8.82
N GLU A 226 6.61 -16.45 9.51
CA GLU A 226 6.42 -16.92 10.89
C GLU A 226 6.25 -18.43 10.96
N ILE A 227 5.53 -19.03 10.01
CA ILE A 227 5.43 -20.50 9.91
C ILE A 227 6.79 -21.12 9.65
N ARG A 228 7.59 -20.53 8.77
CA ARG A 228 8.94 -21.02 8.42
C ARG A 228 9.88 -20.94 9.62
N MET A 229 9.91 -19.82 10.34
CA MET A 229 10.75 -19.66 11.54
C MET A 229 10.37 -20.68 12.62
N ALA A 230 9.07 -20.86 12.88
CA ALA A 230 8.59 -21.86 13.82
C ALA A 230 8.91 -23.31 13.41
N ARG A 231 8.97 -23.62 12.11
CA ARG A 231 9.41 -24.94 11.61
C ARG A 231 10.93 -25.12 11.72
N MET A 232 11.71 -24.09 11.40
CA MET A 232 13.17 -24.13 11.48
C MET A 232 13.63 -24.35 12.92
N ALA A 233 13.04 -23.62 13.89
CA ALA A 233 13.37 -23.80 15.30
C ALA A 233 13.04 -25.23 15.77
N ARG A 234 11.84 -25.74 15.47
CA ARG A 234 11.46 -27.13 15.78
C ARG A 234 12.39 -28.16 15.15
N LYS A 235 12.81 -27.96 13.90
CA LYS A 235 13.78 -28.84 13.22
C LYS A 235 15.13 -28.85 13.93
N ALA A 236 15.57 -27.71 14.45
CA ALA A 236 16.81 -27.58 15.20
C ALA A 236 16.70 -28.01 16.68
N GLY A 237 15.52 -28.44 17.14
CA GLY A 237 15.27 -28.74 18.56
C GLY A 237 15.13 -27.50 19.47
N ASN A 238 15.10 -26.30 18.89
CA ASN A 238 14.98 -25.02 19.61
C ASN A 238 13.54 -24.50 19.60
N PHE A 239 13.23 -23.55 20.50
CA PHE A 239 11.93 -22.88 20.57
C PHE A 239 11.95 -21.53 19.86
N TYR A 240 10.95 -21.26 19.01
CA TYR A 240 10.71 -19.94 18.43
C TYR A 240 9.63 -19.22 19.23
N VAL A 241 9.97 -18.07 19.82
CA VAL A 241 9.00 -17.18 20.46
C VAL A 241 8.65 -16.07 19.45
N PRO A 242 7.38 -15.96 19.02
CA PRO A 242 6.97 -14.93 18.08
C PRO A 242 7.07 -13.54 18.71
N ALA A 243 7.22 -12.52 17.86
CA ALA A 243 7.24 -11.14 18.32
C ALA A 243 5.92 -10.74 19.00
N GLU A 244 6.03 -9.97 20.09
CA GLU A 244 4.85 -9.44 20.77
C GLU A 244 3.98 -8.57 19.83
N PRO A 245 2.65 -8.70 19.91
CA PRO A 245 1.74 -7.96 19.04
C PRO A 245 1.76 -6.46 19.37
N LYS A 246 1.71 -5.64 18.31
CA LYS A 246 1.79 -4.17 18.40
C LYS A 246 0.43 -3.47 18.38
N LEU A 247 -0.63 -4.20 18.03
CA LEU A 247 -1.97 -3.68 17.79
C LEU A 247 -2.99 -4.43 18.65
N ALA A 248 -3.86 -3.69 19.32
CA ALA A 248 -5.04 -4.22 19.98
C ALA A 248 -6.32 -3.62 19.39
N PHE A 249 -7.38 -4.43 19.38
CA PHE A 249 -8.74 -3.95 19.21
C PHE A 249 -9.47 -4.02 20.54
N VAL A 250 -10.02 -2.89 20.98
CA VAL A 250 -10.63 -2.73 22.30
C VAL A 250 -12.11 -2.46 22.12
N ILE A 251 -12.95 -3.27 22.77
CA ILE A 251 -14.40 -3.19 22.74
C ILE A 251 -14.91 -2.89 24.14
N ARG A 252 -15.79 -1.90 24.29
CA ARG A 252 -16.48 -1.66 25.56
C ARG A 252 -17.63 -2.63 25.75
N ILE A 253 -17.63 -3.40 26.84
CA ILE A 253 -18.65 -4.42 27.13
C ILE A 253 -19.63 -4.03 28.23
N ARG A 254 -19.28 -3.07 29.10
CA ARG A 254 -20.14 -2.58 30.20
C ARG A 254 -20.68 -1.16 29.95
N GLY A 255 -21.83 -0.86 30.58
CA GLY A 255 -22.53 0.42 30.50
C GLY A 255 -21.82 1.59 31.18
N ILE A 256 -22.48 2.76 31.25
CA ILE A 256 -21.95 4.03 31.81
C ILE A 256 -22.31 4.25 33.29
N ASN A 257 -23.22 3.44 33.84
CA ASN A 257 -23.73 3.60 35.20
C ASN A 257 -22.75 3.03 36.23
N GLY A 258 -22.60 3.71 37.37
CA GLY A 258 -21.73 3.25 38.47
C GLY A 258 -20.24 3.13 38.11
N VAL A 259 -19.75 3.89 37.11
CA VAL A 259 -18.34 3.85 36.69
C VAL A 259 -17.53 4.87 37.49
N SER A 260 -16.45 4.42 38.13
CA SER A 260 -15.52 5.27 38.86
C SER A 260 -14.94 6.38 37.96
N PRO A 261 -14.67 7.58 38.48
CA PRO A 261 -14.23 8.72 37.67
C PRO A 261 -12.92 8.44 36.92
N LYS A 262 -11.99 7.71 37.55
CA LYS A 262 -10.72 7.30 36.93
C LYS A 262 -10.93 6.43 35.69
N VAL A 263 -11.74 5.36 35.81
CA VAL A 263 -12.09 4.47 34.69
C VAL A 263 -12.84 5.24 33.61
N ARG A 264 -13.80 6.08 34.00
CA ARG A 264 -14.60 6.90 33.07
C ARG A 264 -13.70 7.79 32.22
N LYS A 265 -12.71 8.45 32.83
CA LYS A 265 -11.77 9.30 32.09
C LYS A 265 -10.90 8.51 31.11
N VAL A 266 -10.41 7.34 31.50
CA VAL A 266 -9.60 6.47 30.62
C VAL A 266 -10.43 5.98 29.42
N LEU A 267 -11.68 5.54 29.64
CA LEU A 267 -12.59 5.15 28.54
C LEU A 267 -12.87 6.32 27.58
N GLN A 268 -12.98 7.56 28.09
CA GLN A 268 -13.12 8.75 27.26
C GLN A 268 -11.87 9.03 26.40
N LEU A 269 -10.66 8.86 26.96
CA LEU A 269 -9.40 9.00 26.22
C LEU A 269 -9.28 7.96 25.10
N LEU A 270 -9.72 6.72 25.37
CA LEU A 270 -9.83 5.65 24.36
C LEU A 270 -10.99 5.87 23.37
N ARG A 271 -11.81 6.93 23.54
CA ARG A 271 -12.99 7.24 22.72
C ARG A 271 -14.12 6.19 22.83
N LEU A 272 -14.13 5.39 23.88
CA LEU A 272 -15.11 4.33 24.18
C LEU A 272 -16.28 4.86 25.02
N ARG A 273 -17.09 5.74 24.42
CA ARG A 273 -18.18 6.45 25.13
C ARG A 273 -19.44 5.63 25.35
N GLN A 274 -19.76 4.72 24.43
CA GLN A 274 -20.98 3.90 24.44
C GLN A 274 -20.61 2.41 24.52
N ILE A 275 -21.55 1.59 25.00
CA ILE A 275 -21.41 0.13 24.97
C ILE A 275 -21.26 -0.35 23.52
N PHE A 276 -20.45 -1.39 23.33
CA PHE A 276 -20.11 -1.98 22.03
C PHE A 276 -19.47 -1.03 21.02
N ASN A 277 -18.91 0.08 21.51
CA ASN A 277 -17.93 0.82 20.72
C ASN A 277 -16.60 0.04 20.69
N GLY A 278 -15.99 0.03 19.51
CA GLY A 278 -14.68 -0.55 19.25
C GLY A 278 -13.67 0.49 18.77
N THR A 279 -12.40 0.37 19.17
CA THR A 279 -11.32 1.20 18.62
C THR A 279 -10.03 0.41 18.51
N PHE A 280 -9.17 0.79 17.57
CA PHE A 280 -7.79 0.30 17.51
C PHE A 280 -6.92 1.06 18.51
N VAL A 281 -6.01 0.36 19.18
CA VAL A 281 -5.06 0.93 20.13
C VAL A 281 -3.68 0.36 19.81
N LYS A 282 -2.70 1.25 19.68
CA LYS A 282 -1.29 0.85 19.60
C LYS A 282 -0.83 0.37 20.97
N LEU A 283 -0.23 -0.80 21.03
CA LEU A 283 0.28 -1.40 22.26
C LEU A 283 1.66 -0.82 22.60
N ASN A 284 1.66 0.05 23.61
CA ASN A 284 2.84 0.56 24.29
C ASN A 284 2.67 0.30 25.79
N LYS A 285 3.75 0.37 26.58
CA LYS A 285 3.69 0.20 28.05
C LYS A 285 2.62 1.09 28.71
N ALA A 286 2.54 2.36 28.31
CA ALA A 286 1.54 3.30 28.79
C ALA A 286 0.10 2.87 28.44
N SER A 287 -0.13 2.44 27.19
CA SER A 287 -1.44 1.99 26.72
C SER A 287 -1.88 0.73 27.46
N ILE A 288 -0.98 -0.22 27.71
CA ILE A 288 -1.26 -1.43 28.48
C ILE A 288 -1.67 -1.07 29.91
N ASN A 289 -0.95 -0.15 30.56
CA ASN A 289 -1.31 0.31 31.90
C ASN A 289 -2.70 1.00 31.94
N MET A 290 -3.04 1.77 30.90
CA MET A 290 -4.39 2.32 30.75
C MET A 290 -5.44 1.21 30.58
N LEU A 291 -5.16 0.19 29.77
CA LEU A 291 -6.07 -0.94 29.55
C LEU A 291 -6.30 -1.75 30.82
N ARG A 292 -5.27 -1.95 31.65
CA ARG A 292 -5.39 -2.60 32.97
C ARG A 292 -6.35 -1.85 33.91
N ILE A 293 -6.34 -0.51 33.91
CA ILE A 293 -7.27 0.29 34.73
C ILE A 293 -8.73 0.05 34.31
N VAL A 294 -9.00 -0.10 33.01
CA VAL A 294 -10.37 -0.24 32.48
C VAL A 294 -10.76 -1.69 32.19
N GLU A 295 -9.90 -2.65 32.52
CA GLU A 295 -10.01 -4.08 32.23
C GLU A 295 -11.41 -4.67 32.49
N PRO A 296 -12.08 -4.44 33.64
CA PRO A 296 -13.41 -5.01 33.89
C PRO A 296 -14.52 -4.41 33.02
N TYR A 297 -14.27 -3.34 32.27
CA TYR A 297 -15.25 -2.66 31.41
C TYR A 297 -15.04 -2.95 29.91
N ILE A 298 -13.91 -3.55 29.55
CA ILE A 298 -13.50 -3.79 28.17
C ILE A 298 -13.23 -5.27 27.90
N ALA A 299 -13.42 -5.67 26.65
CA ALA A 299 -12.87 -6.89 26.08
C ALA A 299 -11.88 -6.47 24.99
N TRP A 300 -10.66 -6.96 25.04
CA TRP A 300 -9.64 -6.58 24.06
C TRP A 300 -8.74 -7.76 23.68
N GLY A 301 -8.05 -7.62 22.55
CA GLY A 301 -7.11 -8.63 22.07
C GLY A 301 -6.50 -8.21 20.73
N TYR A 302 -5.89 -9.16 20.04
CA TYR A 302 -5.10 -8.91 18.83
C TYR A 302 -5.94 -9.19 17.56
N PRO A 303 -6.27 -8.15 16.76
CA PRO A 303 -7.07 -8.35 15.58
C PRO A 303 -6.24 -8.96 14.44
N ASN A 304 -6.80 -9.92 13.72
CA ASN A 304 -6.22 -10.43 12.49
C ASN A 304 -6.54 -9.49 11.30
N LEU A 305 -5.81 -9.65 10.19
CA LEU A 305 -6.00 -8.84 8.99
C LEU A 305 -7.45 -8.89 8.47
N LYS A 306 -8.10 -10.05 8.54
CA LYS A 306 -9.50 -10.22 8.11
C LYS A 306 -10.47 -9.37 8.96
N SER A 307 -10.30 -9.35 10.27
CA SER A 307 -11.11 -8.58 11.20
C SER A 307 -10.89 -7.08 11.03
N VAL A 308 -9.65 -6.64 10.79
CA VAL A 308 -9.36 -5.23 10.44
C VAL A 308 -10.06 -4.84 9.13
N ASN A 309 -9.93 -5.67 8.09
CA ASN A 309 -10.59 -5.46 6.79
C ASN A 309 -12.11 -5.33 6.94
N GLU A 310 -12.75 -6.32 7.55
CA GLU A 310 -14.20 -6.35 7.68
C GLU A 310 -14.71 -5.17 8.53
N LEU A 311 -13.98 -4.75 9.57
CA LEU A 311 -14.35 -3.59 10.38
C LEU A 311 -14.30 -2.29 9.57
N ILE A 312 -13.21 -2.07 8.84
CA ILE A 312 -13.03 -0.83 8.05
C ILE A 312 -14.00 -0.80 6.87
N TYR A 313 -14.20 -1.92 6.15
CA TYR A 313 -15.11 -1.97 5.02
C TYR A 313 -16.59 -1.89 5.42
N LYS A 314 -17.02 -2.63 6.46
CA LYS A 314 -18.44 -2.72 6.83
C LYS A 314 -18.88 -1.59 7.77
N ARG A 315 -18.00 -1.19 8.69
CA ARG A 315 -18.32 -0.26 9.80
C ARG A 315 -17.39 0.94 9.87
N GLY A 316 -16.56 1.17 8.85
CA GLY A 316 -15.64 2.29 8.78
C GLY A 316 -16.34 3.62 8.52
N TYR A 317 -16.14 4.56 9.44
CA TYR A 317 -16.55 5.95 9.26
C TYR A 317 -15.35 6.86 9.49
N GLY A 318 -15.19 7.86 8.64
CA GLY A 318 -14.20 8.91 8.79
C GLY A 318 -14.74 10.09 9.60
N LYS A 319 -13.88 10.69 10.42
CA LYS A 319 -14.10 11.97 11.10
C LYS A 319 -13.60 13.09 10.19
N ILE A 320 -14.51 13.72 9.45
CA ILE A 320 -14.21 14.83 8.55
C ILE A 320 -14.95 16.06 9.06
N ASN A 321 -14.23 17.15 9.37
CA ASN A 321 -14.81 18.38 9.93
C ASN A 321 -15.73 18.11 11.14
N LYS A 322 -15.29 17.22 12.05
CA LYS A 322 -16.05 16.74 13.23
C LYS A 322 -17.36 15.99 12.91
N LYS A 323 -17.70 15.75 11.64
CA LYS A 323 -18.84 14.94 11.21
C LYS A 323 -18.41 13.49 11.00
N ARG A 324 -19.34 12.57 11.26
CA ARG A 324 -19.18 11.13 11.03
C ARG A 324 -19.68 10.80 9.63
N ILE A 325 -18.77 10.50 8.70
CA ILE A 325 -19.09 10.24 7.28
C ILE A 325 -18.69 8.80 6.93
N ALA A 326 -19.56 8.07 6.22
CA ALA A 326 -19.26 6.71 5.78
C ALA A 326 -18.12 6.70 4.75
N LEU A 327 -17.24 5.69 4.83
CA LEU A 327 -16.12 5.54 3.90
C LEU A 327 -16.56 4.84 2.61
N THR A 328 -17.26 5.57 1.73
CA THR A 328 -17.71 5.05 0.42
C THR A 328 -16.62 5.17 -0.65
N ASP A 329 -15.91 6.30 -0.67
CA ASP A 329 -14.96 6.65 -1.73
C ASP A 329 -13.56 6.91 -1.20
N ASN A 330 -12.56 6.43 -1.96
CA ASN A 330 -11.15 6.73 -1.72
C ASN A 330 -10.84 8.24 -1.75
N ALA A 331 -11.68 9.04 -2.41
CA ALA A 331 -11.51 10.50 -2.44
C ALA A 331 -11.62 11.14 -1.05
N LEU A 332 -12.46 10.58 -0.16
CA LEU A 332 -12.63 11.08 1.22
C LEU A 332 -11.37 10.85 2.06
N ILE A 333 -10.74 9.68 1.87
CA ILE A 333 -9.49 9.30 2.53
C ILE A 333 -8.34 10.14 1.99
N ALA A 334 -8.17 10.20 0.67
CA ALA A 334 -7.11 10.97 0.04
C ALA A 334 -7.18 12.46 0.39
N ARG A 335 -8.38 13.04 0.54
CA ARG A 335 -8.53 14.45 0.97
C ARG A 335 -8.03 14.68 2.40
N SER A 336 -8.27 13.73 3.29
CA SER A 336 -7.98 13.89 4.73
C SER A 336 -6.57 13.44 5.10
N LEU A 337 -6.09 12.35 4.50
CA LEU A 337 -4.85 11.65 4.84
C LEU A 337 -3.83 11.63 3.68
N GLY A 338 -4.14 12.20 2.51
CA GLY A 338 -3.26 12.18 1.35
C GLY A 338 -1.90 12.84 1.59
N LYS A 339 -1.83 13.81 2.52
CA LYS A 339 -0.57 14.41 2.99
C LYS A 339 0.40 13.42 3.63
N TYR A 340 -0.09 12.28 4.10
CA TYR A 340 0.71 11.22 4.71
C TYR A 340 0.97 10.04 3.75
N GLY A 341 0.57 10.16 2.48
CA GLY A 341 0.69 9.08 1.49
C GLY A 341 -0.39 8.00 1.59
N ILE A 342 -1.42 8.21 2.42
CA ILE A 342 -2.58 7.31 2.57
C ILE A 342 -3.69 7.82 1.65
N ILE A 343 -3.93 7.10 0.55
CA ILE A 343 -4.84 7.55 -0.52
C ILE A 343 -6.06 6.64 -0.70
N CYS A 344 -6.01 5.40 -0.24
CA CYS A 344 -7.08 4.42 -0.41
C CYS A 344 -7.41 3.68 0.89
N MET A 345 -8.49 2.89 0.86
CA MET A 345 -8.88 1.99 1.95
C MET A 345 -7.77 0.99 2.29
N GLU A 346 -7.11 0.40 1.28
CA GLU A 346 -6.03 -0.57 1.48
C GLU A 346 -4.80 0.04 2.18
N ASP A 347 -4.44 1.28 1.85
CA ASP A 347 -3.38 2.01 2.56
C ASP A 347 -3.77 2.23 4.04
N LEU A 348 -5.05 2.56 4.30
CA LEU A 348 -5.55 2.77 5.66
C LEU A 348 -5.51 1.48 6.48
N ILE A 349 -5.95 0.38 5.89
CA ILE A 349 -5.87 -0.96 6.50
C ILE A 349 -4.42 -1.31 6.81
N HIS A 350 -3.53 -1.12 5.84
CA HIS A 350 -2.12 -1.42 5.98
C HIS A 350 -1.50 -0.64 7.13
N GLU A 351 -1.70 0.68 7.16
CA GLU A 351 -1.16 1.54 8.21
C GLU A 351 -1.65 1.14 9.62
N ILE A 352 -2.91 0.70 9.72
CA ILE A 352 -3.50 0.23 10.98
C ILE A 352 -2.92 -1.13 11.38
N TYR A 353 -2.90 -2.11 10.48
CA TYR A 353 -2.49 -3.48 10.78
C TYR A 353 -0.99 -3.60 11.10
N THR A 354 -0.13 -2.94 10.33
CA THR A 354 1.33 -2.96 10.55
C THR A 354 1.79 -1.99 11.63
N VAL A 355 0.90 -1.10 12.10
CA VAL A 355 1.20 -0.01 13.05
C VAL A 355 2.31 0.89 12.50
N GLY A 356 2.04 1.49 11.34
CA GLY A 356 2.98 2.37 10.65
C GLY A 356 3.27 3.69 11.39
N LYS A 357 4.09 4.53 10.75
CA LYS A 357 4.56 5.81 11.33
C LYS A 357 3.41 6.80 11.59
N ARG A 358 2.34 6.72 10.81
CA ARG A 358 1.17 7.61 10.80
C ARG A 358 -0.08 6.93 11.37
N PHE A 359 0.12 5.90 12.19
CA PHE A 359 -0.95 5.19 12.89
C PHE A 359 -1.86 6.13 13.72
N LYS A 360 -1.27 7.13 14.40
CA LYS A 360 -2.02 8.06 15.25
C LYS A 360 -3.03 8.86 14.44
N GLU A 361 -2.61 9.37 13.28
CA GLU A 361 -3.41 10.16 12.38
C GLU A 361 -4.48 9.30 11.69
N ALA A 362 -4.11 8.11 11.21
CA ALA A 362 -5.03 7.13 10.61
C ALA A 362 -6.12 6.69 11.59
N ASN A 363 -5.75 6.31 12.81
CA ASN A 363 -6.69 5.87 13.83
C ASN A 363 -7.57 7.01 14.37
N ASN A 364 -7.05 8.24 14.44
CA ASN A 364 -7.85 9.40 14.83
C ASN A 364 -8.83 9.85 13.74
N PHE A 365 -8.48 9.62 12.46
CA PHE A 365 -9.41 9.78 11.33
C PHE A 365 -10.57 8.80 11.42
N LEU A 366 -10.31 7.54 11.77
CA LEU A 366 -11.38 6.58 12.04
C LEU A 366 -12.22 7.01 13.25
N TRP A 367 -13.53 7.12 13.03
CA TRP A 367 -14.50 7.23 14.12
C TRP A 367 -14.57 5.89 14.87
N PRO A 368 -14.74 5.87 16.20
CA PRO A 368 -14.95 4.62 16.93
C PRO A 368 -16.03 3.75 16.29
N PHE A 369 -15.71 2.48 16.05
CA PHE A 369 -16.61 1.52 15.41
C PHE A 369 -17.81 1.30 16.31
N LYS A 370 -19.03 1.47 15.77
CA LYS A 370 -20.26 1.12 16.46
C LYS A 370 -20.62 -0.30 16.08
N LEU A 371 -20.35 -1.25 16.98
CA LEU A 371 -20.61 -2.67 16.76
C LEU A 371 -22.02 -3.04 17.24
N SER A 372 -22.55 -4.15 16.71
CA SER A 372 -23.79 -4.72 17.23
C SER A 372 -23.54 -5.51 18.52
N SER A 373 -24.61 -5.85 19.23
CA SER A 373 -24.57 -6.89 20.26
C SER A 373 -24.05 -8.21 19.66
N PRO A 374 -23.21 -8.98 20.38
CA PRO A 374 -22.66 -10.22 19.85
C PRO A 374 -23.78 -11.24 19.62
N ARG A 375 -23.85 -11.80 18.41
CA ARG A 375 -24.76 -12.92 18.12
C ARG A 375 -24.41 -14.12 19.02
N GLY A 376 -25.41 -14.67 19.70
CA GLY A 376 -25.22 -15.71 20.73
C GLY A 376 -24.79 -15.16 22.11
N GLY A 377 -24.83 -13.84 22.31
CA GLY A 377 -24.64 -13.22 23.62
C GLY A 377 -23.20 -13.24 24.15
N MET A 378 -23.09 -12.86 25.41
CA MET A 378 -21.88 -12.91 26.24
C MET A 378 -22.13 -13.90 27.38
N LYS A 379 -21.08 -14.59 27.82
CA LYS A 379 -21.20 -15.59 28.90
C LYS A 379 -21.43 -14.88 30.23
N LYS A 380 -20.46 -14.08 30.65
CA LYS A 380 -20.51 -13.30 31.89
C LYS A 380 -19.66 -12.05 31.75
N LYS A 381 -20.31 -10.88 31.71
CA LYS A 381 -19.67 -9.58 31.47
C LYS A 381 -18.83 -9.07 32.64
N THR A 382 -19.03 -9.64 33.83
CA THR A 382 -18.45 -9.14 35.09
C THR A 382 -17.12 -9.80 35.45
N THR A 383 -16.88 -11.02 34.97
CA THR A 383 -15.67 -11.80 35.29
C THR A 383 -14.64 -11.71 34.16
N HIS A 384 -13.39 -12.01 34.50
CA HIS A 384 -12.28 -12.02 33.54
C HIS A 384 -12.39 -13.21 32.58
N PHE A 385 -11.80 -13.11 31.39
CA PHE A 385 -11.86 -14.15 30.36
C PHE A 385 -11.31 -15.50 30.83
N VAL A 386 -10.26 -15.50 31.65
CA VAL A 386 -9.64 -16.72 32.20
C VAL A 386 -10.58 -17.50 33.14
N GLU A 387 -11.53 -16.81 33.78
CA GLU A 387 -12.56 -17.39 34.66
C GLU A 387 -13.83 -17.75 33.87
N GLY A 388 -13.76 -17.83 32.54
CA GLY A 388 -14.91 -18.06 31.67
C GLY A 388 -15.81 -16.84 31.45
N GLY A 389 -15.36 -15.64 31.86
CA GLY A 389 -16.02 -14.38 31.60
C GLY A 389 -15.72 -13.77 30.24
N ASP A 390 -15.97 -12.47 30.13
CA ASP A 390 -15.77 -11.70 28.90
C ASP A 390 -14.85 -10.47 29.07
N ALA A 391 -14.47 -10.09 30.29
CA ALA A 391 -13.58 -8.95 30.50
C ALA A 391 -12.10 -9.28 30.24
N GLY A 392 -11.32 -8.26 29.89
CA GLY A 392 -9.86 -8.33 29.78
C GLY A 392 -9.30 -8.80 28.45
N ASN A 393 -8.03 -9.23 28.49
CA ASN A 393 -7.28 -9.65 27.31
C ASN A 393 -7.62 -11.09 26.94
N ARG A 394 -8.09 -11.30 25.70
CA ARG A 394 -8.43 -12.62 25.14
C ARG A 394 -7.61 -12.97 23.92
N GLU A 395 -6.52 -12.25 23.66
CA GLU A 395 -5.58 -12.48 22.57
C GLU A 395 -6.29 -12.67 21.22
N ASP A 396 -6.14 -13.83 20.58
CA ASP A 396 -6.74 -14.14 19.28
C ASP A 396 -8.25 -14.41 19.33
N GLN A 397 -8.80 -14.77 20.49
CA GLN A 397 -10.24 -15.03 20.66
C GLN A 397 -11.10 -13.77 20.48
N ILE A 398 -10.47 -12.58 20.47
CA ILE A 398 -11.14 -11.34 20.09
C ILE A 398 -11.68 -11.39 18.67
N ASN A 399 -11.00 -12.10 17.76
CA ASN A 399 -11.42 -12.21 16.37
C ASN A 399 -12.76 -12.93 16.22
N ARG A 400 -13.00 -13.93 17.08
CA ARG A 400 -14.29 -14.62 17.16
C ARG A 400 -15.38 -13.70 17.70
N LEU A 401 -15.07 -12.86 18.70
CA LEU A 401 -16.02 -11.87 19.21
C LEU A 401 -16.36 -10.81 18.15
N ILE A 402 -15.35 -10.23 17.49
CA ILE A 402 -15.52 -9.23 16.44
C ILE A 402 -16.45 -9.75 15.35
N ARG A 403 -16.23 -10.98 14.86
CA ARG A 403 -17.09 -11.59 13.82
C ARG A 403 -18.55 -11.76 14.25
N ARG A 404 -18.83 -11.95 15.55
CA ARG A 404 -20.21 -12.04 16.07
C ARG A 404 -20.89 -10.68 16.24
N MET A 405 -20.10 -9.61 16.34
CA MET A 405 -20.58 -8.24 16.53
C MET A 405 -20.56 -7.40 15.24
N ASN A 406 -19.83 -7.85 14.21
CA ASN A 406 -19.60 -7.12 12.97
C ASN A 406 -20.71 -7.32 11.94
#